data_AF-A0A5C8VJA3-F1
#
_entry.id   AF-A0A5C8VJA3-F1
#
_cell.length_a   1.000
_cell.length_b   1.000
_cell.length_c   1.000
_cell.angle_alpha   90.00
_cell.angle_beta   90.00
_cell.angle_gamma   90.00
#
_symmetry.space_group_name_H-M   'P 1'
#
loop_
_entity.id
_entity.type
_entity.pdbx_description
1 polymer ?
#
loop_
_entity_poly.entity_id
_entity_poly.type
_entity_poly.pdbx_seq_one_letter_code
_entity_poly.pdbx_strand_id
1 'polypeptide(L)' 'MALKVSAFGQILRSHRVKVVPCTAQPGCFRWIITSADGQRSEQSSYSYATVAGARAVGNMRLRELVAKT' A
#
# COMPACT_ATOMS: atom_id res chain seq x y z
N MET A 1 -28.72 11.20 -12.58
CA MET A 1 -27.27 10.93 -12.70
C MET A 1 -26.62 11.17 -11.32
N ALA A 2 -26.38 10.13 -10.53
CA ALA A 2 -25.82 10.28 -9.17
C ALA A 2 -25.00 9.05 -8.77
N LEU A 3 -23.90 8.78 -9.47
CA LEU A 3 -22.98 7.67 -9.17
C LEU A 3 -21.56 8.08 -9.60
N LYS A 4 -20.95 9.03 -8.89
CA LYS A 4 -19.51 9.32 -9.10
C LYS A 4 -18.75 9.83 -7.88
N VAL A 5 -19.41 9.93 -6.72
CA VAL A 5 -18.79 10.45 -5.48
C VAL A 5 -18.46 9.33 -4.47
N SER A 6 -19.00 8.11 -4.61
CA SER A 6 -18.80 7.03 -3.61
C SER A 6 -17.58 6.12 -3.83
N ALA A 7 -17.13 5.90 -5.05
CA ALA A 7 -16.00 4.98 -5.31
C ALA A 7 -14.64 5.58 -4.89
N PHE A 8 -14.46 6.89 -5.09
CA PHE A 8 -13.23 7.61 -4.76
C PHE A 8 -12.93 7.63 -3.25
N GLY A 9 -13.98 7.82 -2.43
CA GLY A 9 -13.88 7.76 -0.98
C GLY A 9 -13.71 6.34 -0.42
N GLN A 10 -14.19 5.31 -1.14
CA GLN A 10 -14.01 3.90 -0.74
C GLN A 10 -12.58 3.43 -0.97
N ILE A 11 -11.92 3.82 -2.05
CA ILE A 11 -10.55 3.39 -2.33
C ILE A 11 -9.57 3.89 -1.24
N LEU A 12 -9.70 5.15 -0.81
CA LEU A 12 -8.91 5.73 0.29
C LEU A 12 -9.19 5.10 1.66
N ARG A 13 -10.43 4.68 1.92
CA ARG A 13 -10.81 4.04 3.20
C ARG A 13 -10.45 2.56 3.25
N SER A 14 -10.30 1.93 2.10
CA SER A 14 -10.08 0.49 2.00
C SER A 14 -8.59 0.12 1.95
N HIS A 15 -7.71 0.93 1.38
CA HIS A 15 -6.32 0.50 1.21
C HIS A 15 -5.44 0.82 2.44
N ARG A 16 -4.66 -0.16 2.91
CA ARG A 16 -3.74 -0.03 4.04
C ARG A 16 -2.33 -0.47 3.67
N VAL A 17 -1.33 0.29 4.11
CA VAL A 17 0.08 -0.08 4.03
C VAL A 17 0.44 -0.93 5.25
N LYS A 18 0.95 -2.14 5.01
CA LYS A 18 1.62 -2.98 6.00
C LYS A 18 3.10 -3.06 5.67
N VAL A 19 3.95 -3.03 6.69
CA VAL A 19 5.38 -3.29 6.54
C VAL A 19 5.66 -4.67 7.12
N VAL A 20 6.32 -5.51 6.35
CA VAL A 20 6.68 -6.87 6.74
C VAL A 20 8.19 -7.07 6.60
N PRO A 21 8.83 -7.86 7.48
CA PRO A 21 10.21 -8.27 7.26
C PRO A 21 10.31 -9.18 6.03
N CYS A 22 11.46 -9.15 5.36
CA CYS A 22 11.77 -10.10 4.30
C CYS A 22 12.11 -11.47 4.91
N THR A 23 11.75 -12.55 4.21
CA THR A 23 12.13 -13.92 4.60
C THR A 23 13.60 -14.22 4.33
N ALA A 24 14.22 -13.56 3.34
CA ALA A 24 15.57 -13.89 2.88
C ALA A 24 16.69 -13.31 3.75
N GLN A 25 16.46 -12.20 4.47
CA GLN A 25 17.52 -11.52 5.23
C GLN A 25 16.98 -10.77 6.45
N PRO A 26 17.62 -10.92 7.63
CA PRO A 26 17.29 -10.10 8.79
C PRO A 26 17.65 -8.63 8.52
N GLY A 27 16.82 -7.71 9.01
CA GLY A 27 16.98 -6.26 8.77
C GLY A 27 16.45 -5.77 7.41
N CYS A 28 15.85 -6.65 6.61
CA CYS A 28 15.19 -6.32 5.36
C CYS A 28 13.68 -6.15 5.57
N PHE A 29 13.08 -5.11 4.99
CA PHE A 29 11.66 -4.79 5.09
C PHE A 29 11.03 -4.55 3.71
N ARG A 30 9.76 -4.88 3.55
CA ARG A 30 8.95 -4.60 2.36
C ARG A 30 7.63 -3.98 2.78
N TRP A 31 7.10 -3.11 1.92
CA TRP A 31 5.72 -2.64 2.09
C TRP A 31 4.78 -3.51 1.26
N ILE A 32 3.57 -3.69 1.78
CA ILE A 32 2.44 -4.34 1.12
C ILE A 32 1.26 -3.39 1.26
N ILE A 33 0.63 -3.04 0.14
CA ILE A 33 -0.63 -2.31 0.12
C ILE A 33 -1.72 -3.35 -0.06
N THR A 34 -2.63 -3.44 0.91
CA THR A 34 -3.79 -4.33 0.84
C THR A 34 -5.06 -3.50 0.77
N SER A 35 -5.94 -3.80 -0.18
CA SER A 35 -7.31 -3.27 -0.20
C SER A 35 -8.14 -3.92 0.91
N ALA A 36 -9.12 -3.20 1.49
CA ALA A 36 -9.89 -3.67 2.65
C ALA A 36 -10.84 -4.81 2.30
N ASP A 37 -11.20 -4.94 1.03
CA ASP A 37 -11.90 -6.10 0.50
C ASP A 37 -10.99 -7.35 0.40
N GLY A 38 -9.70 -7.20 0.69
CA GLY A 38 -8.69 -8.26 0.62
C GLY A 38 -8.39 -8.74 -0.80
N GLN A 39 -9.04 -8.16 -1.82
CA GLN A 39 -8.98 -8.63 -3.20
C GLN A 39 -7.70 -8.19 -3.91
N ARG A 40 -7.11 -7.06 -3.49
CA ARG A 40 -5.93 -6.50 -4.12
C ARG A 40 -4.80 -6.32 -3.12
N SER A 41 -3.68 -7.00 -3.38
CA SER A 41 -2.42 -6.82 -2.67
C SER A 41 -1.32 -6.43 -3.65
N GLU A 42 -0.75 -5.24 -3.50
CA GLU A 42 0.46 -4.82 -4.20
C GLU A 42 1.64 -4.86 -3.22
N GLN A 43 2.78 -5.37 -3.66
CA GLN A 43 3.99 -5.46 -2.85
C GLN A 43 5.12 -4.65 -3.49
N SER A 44 6.02 -4.13 -2.65
CA SER A 44 7.24 -3.50 -3.12
C SER A 44 8.08 -4.44 -3.99
N SER A 45 8.57 -3.95 -5.13
CA SER A 45 9.51 -4.71 -5.99
C SER A 45 10.90 -4.85 -5.37
N TYR A 46 11.26 -3.91 -4.47
CA TYR A 46 12.54 -3.89 -3.78
C TYR A 46 12.38 -3.98 -2.26
N SER A 47 13.45 -4.35 -1.59
CA SER A 47 13.59 -4.33 -0.15
C SER A 47 14.15 -3.02 0.38
N TYR A 48 13.84 -2.71 1.63
CA TYR A 48 14.32 -1.54 2.37
C TYR A 48 15.08 -1.99 3.61
N ALA A 49 16.13 -1.24 3.98
CA ALA A 49 16.92 -1.51 5.17
C ALA A 49 16.22 -1.08 6.48
N THR A 50 15.13 -0.31 6.40
CA THR A 50 14.42 0.20 7.57
C THR A 50 12.89 0.09 7.42
N VAL A 51 12.21 -0.15 8.54
CA VAL A 51 10.74 -0.12 8.62
C VAL A 51 10.20 1.24 8.18
N ALA A 52 10.85 2.32 8.61
CA ALA A 52 10.46 3.69 8.30
C ALA A 52 10.54 3.97 6.79
N GLY A 53 11.62 3.55 6.13
CA GLY A 53 11.78 3.70 4.68
C GLY A 53 10.71 2.93 3.90
N ALA A 54 10.48 1.66 4.27
CA ALA A 54 9.42 0.85 3.66
C ALA A 54 8.04 1.52 3.83
N ARG A 55 7.73 2.02 5.03
CA ARG A 55 6.45 2.68 5.31
C ARG A 55 6.28 3.97 4.53
N ALA A 56 7.31 4.81 4.46
CA ALA A 56 7.26 6.09 3.75
C ALA A 56 6.98 5.88 2.26
N VAL A 57 7.69 4.95 1.61
CA VAL A 57 7.49 4.64 0.19
C VAL A 57 6.15 3.96 -0.05
N GLY A 58 5.75 3.02 0.81
CA GLY A 58 4.42 2.40 0.73
C GLY A 58 3.28 3.41 0.82
N ASN A 59 3.41 4.42 1.70
CA ASN A 59 2.43 5.51 1.80
C ASN A 59 2.41 6.41 0.56
N MET A 60 3.58 6.70 -0.02
CA MET A 60 3.65 7.45 -1.28
C MET A 60 2.96 6.68 -2.40
N ARG A 61 3.25 5.39 -2.55
CA ARG A 61 2.64 4.53 -3.56
C ARG A 61 1.13 4.41 -3.38
N LEU A 62 0.66 4.27 -2.14
CA LEU A 62 -0.76 4.28 -1.84
C LEU A 62 -1.45 5.57 -2.33
N ARG A 63 -0.82 6.74 -2.10
CA ARG A 63 -1.34 8.03 -2.60
C ARG A 63 -1.38 8.08 -4.12
N GLU A 64 -0.39 7.55 -4.82
CA GLU A 64 -0.39 7.47 -6.29
C GLU A 64 -1.51 6.57 -6.82
N LEU A 65 -1.73 5.41 -6.20
CA LEU A 65 -2.79 4.48 -6.60
C LEU A 65 -4.16 5.14 -6.47
N VAL A 66 -4.37 5.86 -5.36
CA VAL A 66 -5.59 6.64 -5.13
C VAL A 66 -5.73 7.75 -6.17
N ALA A 67 -4.65 8.50 -6.46
CA ALA A 67 -4.71 9.65 -7.37
C ALA A 67 -4.93 9.26 -8.84
N LYS A 68 -4.65 8.01 -9.22
CA LYS A 68 -4.82 7.49 -10.59
C LYS A 68 -6.15 6.79 -10.85
N THR A 69 -6.94 6.51 -9.80
CA THR A 69 -8.27 5.90 -9.93
C THR A 69 -9.33 6.99 -10.01
#